data_AF-A0A496UXU9-F1
#
_entry.id   AF-A0A496UXU9-F1
#
_cell.length_a   1.000
_cell.length_b   1.000
_cell.length_c   1.000
_cell.angle_alpha   90.00
_cell.angle_beta   90.00
_cell.angle_gamma   90.00
#
_symmetry.space_group_name_H-M   'P 1'
#
loop_
_entity.id
_entity.type
_entity.pdbx_description
1 polymer ?
#
loop_
_entity_poly.entity_id
_entity_poly.type
_entity_poly.pdbx_seq_one_letter_code
_entity_poly.pdbx_strand_id
1 'polypeptide(L)' 'MNILGISAYYHDSAAALIRSGEIIAAAQEERFTRKKHDPGFPTQAIRA' A
#
# COMPACT_ATOMS: atom_id res chain seq x y z
N MET A 1 7.90 17.10 3.35
CA MET A 1 7.01 16.64 2.27
C MET A 1 6.65 15.19 2.57
N ASN A 2 5.36 14.85 2.54
CA ASN A 2 4.88 13.48 2.69
C ASN A 2 4.34 13.02 1.34
N ILE A 3 4.74 11.83 0.90
CA ILE A 3 4.33 11.24 -0.38
C ILE A 3 3.70 9.89 -0.07
N LEU A 4 2.47 9.68 -0.55
CA LEU A 4 1.79 8.38 -0.50
C LEU A 4 1.91 7.72 -1.87
N GLY A 5 2.72 6.67 -1.96
CA GLY A 5 2.81 5.80 -3.12
C GLY A 5 1.69 4.76 -3.10
N ILE A 6 1.07 4.52 -4.26
CA ILE A 6 -0.03 3.57 -4.42
C ILE A 6 0.29 2.64 -5.59
N SER A 7 0.14 1.33 -5.34
CA SER A 7 0.06 0.28 -6.36
C SER A 7 -1.36 -0.29 -6.34
N ALA A 8 -2.05 -0.35 -7.49
CA ALA A 8 -3.42 -0.85 -7.60
C ALA A 8 -3.76 -1.31 -9.04
N TYR A 9 -4.82 -2.11 -9.18
CA TYR A 9 -5.51 -2.48 -10.42
C TYR A 9 -4.75 -3.34 -11.45
N TYR A 10 -3.63 -3.96 -11.11
CA TYR A 10 -2.89 -4.81 -12.04
C TYR A 10 -2.18 -6.01 -11.38
N HIS A 11 -1.70 -5.85 -10.15
CA HIS A 11 -1.05 -6.90 -9.34
C HIS A 11 -1.43 -6.72 -7.86
N ASP A 12 -0.62 -7.23 -6.93
CA ASP A 12 -0.70 -6.97 -5.50
C ASP A 12 -0.78 -5.46 -5.22
N SER A 13 -1.93 -5.05 -4.72
CA SER A 13 -2.11 -3.67 -4.27
C SER A 13 -1.36 -3.43 -2.97
N ALA A 14 -0.81 -2.22 -2.86
CA ALA A 14 0.05 -1.83 -1.75
C ALA A 14 0.09 -0.30 -1.60
N ALA A 15 0.45 0.15 -0.41
CA ALA A 15 0.71 1.56 -0.12
C ALA A 15 2.07 1.73 0.56
N ALA A 16 2.73 2.85 0.29
CA ALA A 16 3.97 3.25 0.96
C ALA A 16 3.96 4.73 1.30
N LEU A 17 4.35 5.07 2.52
CA LEU A 17 4.53 6.45 2.98
C LEU A 17 6.01 6.81 2.97
N ILE A 18 6.35 7.86 2.22
CA ILE A 18 7.70 8.42 2.18
C ILE A 18 7.68 9.81 2.82
N ARG A 19 8.63 10.08 3.71
CA ARG A 19 8.83 11.40 4.32
C ARG A 19 10.29 11.78 4.20
N SER A 20 10.55 12.96 3.62
CA SER A 20 11.92 13.49 3.48
C SER A 20 12.89 12.55 2.74
N GLY A 21 12.38 11.76 1.78
CA GLY A 21 13.19 10.79 1.02
C GLY A 21 13.34 9.42 1.70
N GLU A 22 12.84 9.24 2.92
CA GLU A 22 12.89 7.99 3.65
C GLU A 22 11.55 7.25 3.65
N ILE A 23 11.60 5.92 3.60
CA ILE A 23 10.42 5.06 3.71
C ILE A 23 10.02 4.96 5.19
N ILE A 24 8.83 5.46 5.53
CA ILE A 24 8.30 5.44 6.90
C ILE A 24 7.44 4.19 7.12
N ALA A 25 6.65 3.81 6.11
CA ALA A 25 5.79 2.63 6.16
C ALA A 25 5.57 2.09 4.76
N ALA A 26 5.40 0.77 4.65
CA ALA A 26 4.99 0.10 3.43
C ALA A 26 4.22 -1.17 3.79
N ALA A 27 3.08 -1.40 3.15
CA ALA A 27 2.25 -2.58 3.40
C ALA A 27 1.53 -3.05 2.13
N GLN A 28 1.37 -4.37 2.01
CA GLN A 28 0.57 -5.01 0.96
C GLN A 28 -0.87 -5.23 1.45
N GLU A 29 -1.85 -4.95 0.61
CA GLU A 29 -3.28 -5.04 0.93
C GLU A 29 -3.68 -6.49 1.30
N GLU A 30 -3.09 -7.48 0.62
CA GLU A 30 -3.40 -8.91 0.84
C GLU A 30 -3.14 -9.38 2.28
N ARG A 31 -2.26 -8.70 3.03
CA ARG A 31 -1.98 -9.03 4.43
C ARG A 31 -3.20 -8.76 5.32
N PHE A 32 -4.00 -7.75 4.94
CA PHE A 32 -5.21 -7.33 5.64
C PHE A 32 -6.46 -7.98 5.05
N THR A 33 -6.61 -8.02 3.72
CA THR A 33 -7.82 -8.57 3.09
C THR A 33 -7.83 -10.08 3.07
N ARG A 34 -6.67 -10.72 3.28
CA ARG A 34 -6.46 -12.18 3.21
C ARG A 34 -6.82 -12.77 1.84
N LYS A 35 -6.90 -11.93 0.81
CA LYS A 35 -7.03 -12.31 -0.59
C LYS A 35 -5.65 -12.23 -1.21
N LYS A 36 -5.10 -13.37 -1.59
CA LYS A 36 -3.79 -13.42 -2.23
C LYS A 36 -3.80 -12.61 -3.53
N HIS A 37 -2.80 -11.77 -3.70
CA HIS A 37 -2.65 -10.86 -4.85
C HIS A 37 -3.85 -9.92 -5.06
N ASP A 38 -4.41 -9.39 -3.97
CA ASP A 38 -5.55 -8.47 -4.05
C ASP A 38 -5.25 -7.26 -4.96
N PRO A 39 -5.91 -7.12 -6.13
CA PRO A 39 -5.62 -6.05 -7.07
C PRO A 39 -6.47 -4.80 -6.84
N GLY A 40 -7.28 -4.78 -5.77
CA GLY A 40 -8.15 -3.65 -5.43
C GLY A 40 -7.39 -2.38 -5.08
N PHE A 41 -8.13 -1.34 -4.70
CA PHE A 41 -7.51 -0.15 -4.13
C PHE A 41 -7.02 -0.46 -2.70
N PRO A 42 -5.77 -0.12 -2.32
CA PRO A 42 -5.13 -0.56 -1.08
C PRO A 42 -5.62 0.20 0.16
N THR A 43 -6.92 0.10 0.43
CA THR A 43 -7.61 0.88 1.45
C THR A 43 -7.11 0.53 2.85
N GLN A 44 -6.88 -0.77 3.11
CA GLN A 44 -6.43 -1.23 4.42
C GLN A 44 -4.96 -0.90 4.63
N ALA A 45 -4.12 -1.07 3.61
CA ALA A 45 -2.70 -0.69 3.67
C ALA A 45 -2.49 0.83 3.87
N ILE A 46 -3.39 1.68 3.36
CA ILE A 46 -3.35 3.14 3.62
C ILE A 46 -3.73 3.47 5.08
N ARG A 47 -4.61 2.68 5.71
CA ARG A 47 -5.11 2.92 7.07
C ARG A 47 -4.24 2.31 8.17
N ALA A 48 -3.32 1.42 7.81
CA ALA A 48 -2.50 0.64 8.74
C ALA A 48 -1.37 1.46 9.40
#